data_AF-Q5IMI8-F1
#
_entry.id   AF-Q5IMI8-F1
#
_cell.length_a   1.000
_cell.length_b   1.000
_cell.length_c   1.000
_cell.angle_alpha   90.00
_cell.angle_beta   90.00
_cell.angle_gamma   90.00
#
_symmetry.space_group_name_H-M   'P 1'
#
loop_
_entity.id
_entity.type
_entity.pdbx_description
1 polymer ?
#
loop_
_entity_poly.entity_id
_entity_poly.type
_entity_poly.pdbx_seq_one_letter_code
_entity_poly.pdbx_strand_id
1 'polypeptide(L)'
;TAVKIKGFSGEDATPALEGADVVLISAGVARKPGMDRSDLFNVNAGIVKNLVQQVAKTCPKACIGIITNPVNTTVAIAAEVLKKAGVYDKNKLFGVTTLDIIRSNTFVAELKGKQPGEVEVPVIGGHSGVTILPLLSQVPGVSFTEQEVADLTKRIQNAGTEVVEAKAGGGSATLSMGQAAARFGLSLVRALQGEQGV
;
A
#
# COMPACT_ATOMS: atom_id res chain seq x y z
N THR A 1 6.31 -13.00 -21.57
CA THR A 1 5.65 -14.26 -21.15
C THR A 1 4.18 -14.16 -21.45
N ALA A 2 3.52 -15.22 -21.90
CA ALA A 2 2.07 -15.20 -22.09
C ALA A 2 1.38 -15.13 -20.72
N VAL A 3 0.77 -13.99 -20.39
CA VAL A 3 -0.02 -13.83 -19.16
C VAL A 3 -1.48 -14.12 -19.52
N LYS A 4 -2.09 -15.06 -18.82
CA LYS A 4 -3.54 -15.32 -18.93
C LYS A 4 -4.27 -14.44 -17.92
N ILE A 5 -5.16 -13.59 -18.41
CA ILE A 5 -6.00 -12.74 -17.57
C ILE A 5 -7.42 -13.31 -17.58
N LYS A 6 -8.01 -13.49 -16.40
CA LYS A 6 -9.40 -13.89 -16.24
C LYS A 6 -10.12 -12.88 -15.35
N GLY A 7 -11.20 -12.30 -15.88
CA GLY A 7 -12.06 -11.38 -15.13
C GLY A 7 -13.17 -12.13 -14.40
N PHE A 8 -13.55 -11.59 -13.25
CA PHE A 8 -14.68 -12.06 -12.44
C PHE A 8 -15.49 -10.84 -11.98
N SER A 9 -16.76 -11.03 -11.68
CA SER A 9 -17.68 -9.98 -11.27
C SER A 9 -18.73 -10.52 -10.30
N GLY A 10 -19.23 -9.67 -9.41
CA GLY A 10 -20.19 -10.04 -8.37
C GLY A 10 -19.62 -9.86 -6.97
N GLU A 11 -20.39 -10.25 -5.96
CA GLU A 11 -20.00 -10.13 -4.54
C GLU A 11 -19.20 -11.34 -4.04
N ASP A 12 -19.32 -12.49 -4.71
CA ASP A 12 -18.56 -13.69 -4.41
C ASP A 12 -17.19 -13.65 -5.12
N ALA A 13 -16.14 -13.43 -4.34
CA ALA A 13 -14.76 -13.43 -4.80
C ALA A 13 -14.17 -14.84 -4.88
N THR A 14 -14.83 -15.87 -4.30
CA THR A 14 -14.34 -17.25 -4.26
C THR A 14 -13.81 -17.76 -5.60
N PRO A 15 -14.51 -17.58 -6.74
CA PRO A 15 -14.02 -18.08 -8.03
C PRO A 15 -12.71 -17.45 -8.50
N ALA A 16 -12.40 -16.24 -8.05
CA ALA A 16 -11.16 -15.53 -8.36
C ALA A 16 -10.01 -15.86 -7.38
N LEU A 17 -10.33 -16.46 -6.24
CA LEU A 17 -9.38 -16.79 -5.17
C LEU A 17 -8.85 -18.23 -5.26
N GLU A 18 -9.54 -19.11 -5.99
CA GLU A 18 -9.11 -20.50 -6.20
C GLU A 18 -7.68 -20.59 -6.73
N GLY A 19 -6.80 -21.22 -5.96
CA GLY A 19 -5.39 -21.41 -6.30
C GLY A 19 -4.54 -20.12 -6.30
N ALA A 20 -5.01 -19.02 -5.71
CA ALA A 20 -4.23 -17.79 -5.66
C ALA A 20 -3.03 -17.88 -4.70
N ASP A 21 -1.83 -17.51 -5.19
CA ASP A 21 -0.61 -17.40 -4.37
C ASP A 21 -0.44 -16.00 -3.74
N VAL A 22 -0.97 -14.97 -4.42
CA VAL A 22 -0.92 -13.57 -4.00
C VAL A 22 -2.30 -12.94 -4.17
N VAL A 23 -2.79 -12.25 -3.15
CA VAL A 23 -4.05 -11.50 -3.16
C VAL A 23 -3.77 -10.04 -2.83
N LEU A 24 -3.99 -9.14 -3.79
CA LEU A 24 -3.90 -7.69 -3.57
C LEU A 24 -5.30 -7.09 -3.42
N ILE A 25 -5.58 -6.48 -2.26
CA ILE A 25 -6.89 -5.89 -1.94
C ILE A 25 -6.79 -4.38 -2.07
N SER A 26 -7.23 -3.86 -3.22
CA SER A 26 -7.42 -2.43 -3.49
C SER A 26 -8.88 -1.99 -3.42
N ALA A 27 -9.79 -2.89 -3.06
CA ALA A 27 -11.21 -2.61 -2.96
C ALA A 27 -11.49 -1.62 -1.83
N GLY A 28 -12.33 -0.62 -2.09
CA GLY A 28 -12.67 0.38 -1.10
C GLY A 28 -13.24 1.63 -1.75
N VAL A 29 -13.75 2.51 -0.91
CA VAL A 29 -14.22 3.82 -1.32
C VAL A 29 -13.09 4.83 -1.06
N ALA A 30 -12.88 5.74 -2.01
CA ALA A 30 -12.01 6.89 -1.80
C ALA A 30 -12.78 7.98 -1.06
N ARG A 31 -12.08 8.82 -0.28
CA ARG A 31 -12.71 9.93 0.44
C ARG A 31 -13.45 10.84 -0.55
N LYS A 32 -14.74 11.10 -0.27
CA LYS A 32 -15.57 12.06 -1.01
C LYS A 32 -15.75 13.36 -0.20
N PRO A 33 -16.01 14.50 -0.86
CA PRO A 33 -16.41 15.72 -0.16
C PRO A 33 -17.59 15.45 0.79
N GLY A 34 -17.50 15.94 2.04
CA GLY A 34 -18.53 15.75 3.07
C GLY A 34 -18.49 14.42 3.83
N MET A 35 -17.57 13.50 3.52
CA MET A 35 -17.41 12.25 4.27
C MET A 35 -16.44 12.43 5.45
N ASP A 36 -16.89 12.03 6.64
CA ASP A 36 -16.07 12.01 7.84
C ASP A 36 -15.03 10.88 7.78
N ARG A 37 -13.93 11.04 8.54
CA ARG A 37 -12.88 10.01 8.62
C ARG A 37 -13.42 8.67 9.15
N SER A 38 -14.34 8.73 10.11
CA SER A 38 -15.02 7.57 10.69
C SER A 38 -15.88 6.82 9.67
N ASP A 39 -16.57 7.53 8.79
CA ASP A 39 -17.44 6.92 7.79
C ASP A 39 -16.63 6.13 6.77
N LEU A 40 -15.55 6.75 6.26
CA LEU A 40 -14.61 6.10 5.36
C LEU A 40 -14.02 4.84 6.00
N PHE A 41 -13.63 4.93 7.27
CA PHE A 41 -13.12 3.81 8.03
C PHE A 41 -14.15 2.67 8.11
N ASN A 42 -15.38 2.95 8.53
CA ASN A 42 -16.41 1.94 8.71
C ASN A 42 -16.74 1.20 7.40
N VAL A 43 -16.86 1.95 6.30
CA VAL A 43 -17.11 1.38 4.97
C VAL A 43 -15.97 0.45 4.55
N ASN A 44 -14.74 0.94 4.58
CA ASN A 44 -13.59 0.16 4.12
C ASN A 44 -13.25 -1.00 5.07
N ALA A 45 -13.49 -0.85 6.38
CA ALA A 45 -13.38 -1.93 7.36
C ALA A 45 -14.33 -3.09 7.03
N GLY A 46 -15.59 -2.78 6.69
CA GLY A 46 -16.57 -3.78 6.27
C GLY A 46 -16.16 -4.53 5.00
N ILE A 47 -15.68 -3.80 3.99
CA ILE A 47 -15.19 -4.37 2.73
C ILE A 47 -13.99 -5.29 2.97
N VAL A 48 -12.97 -4.82 3.68
CA VAL A 48 -11.77 -5.61 3.98
C VAL A 48 -12.12 -6.85 4.79
N LYS A 49 -12.97 -6.71 5.82
CA LYS A 49 -13.43 -7.86 6.62
C LYS A 49 -14.09 -8.91 5.74
N ASN A 50 -15.02 -8.53 4.87
CA ASN A 50 -15.72 -9.46 3.99
C ASN A 50 -14.76 -10.18 3.05
N LEU A 51 -13.90 -9.44 2.34
CA LEU A 51 -12.96 -10.02 1.38
C LEU A 51 -11.95 -10.96 2.06
N VAL A 52 -11.40 -10.56 3.21
CA VAL A 52 -10.44 -11.40 3.95
C VAL A 52 -11.11 -12.66 4.51
N GLN A 53 -12.40 -12.63 4.85
CA GLN A 53 -13.15 -13.84 5.20
C GLN A 53 -13.25 -14.84 4.05
N GLN A 54 -13.38 -14.35 2.81
CA GLN A 54 -13.38 -15.21 1.62
C GLN A 54 -11.98 -15.77 1.36
N VAL A 55 -10.94 -14.94 1.44
CA VAL A 55 -9.52 -15.38 1.34
C VAL A 55 -9.20 -16.46 2.37
N ALA A 56 -9.60 -16.26 3.63
CA ALA A 56 -9.34 -17.21 4.71
C ALA A 56 -9.95 -18.60 4.46
N LYS A 57 -11.06 -18.68 3.70
CA LYS A 57 -11.73 -19.93 3.35
C LYS A 57 -11.12 -20.59 2.11
N THR A 58 -10.80 -19.79 1.09
CA THR A 58 -10.48 -20.30 -0.25
C THR A 58 -8.98 -20.47 -0.49
N CYS A 59 -8.16 -19.51 -0.06
CA CYS A 59 -6.72 -19.51 -0.29
C CYS A 59 -5.94 -19.04 0.96
N PRO A 60 -6.09 -19.70 2.13
CA PRO A 60 -5.49 -19.26 3.39
C PRO A 60 -3.95 -19.21 3.40
N LYS A 61 -3.30 -19.84 2.41
CA LYS A 61 -1.84 -19.85 2.28
C LYS A 61 -1.30 -18.74 1.37
N ALA A 62 -2.16 -17.93 0.75
CA ALA A 62 -1.74 -16.83 -0.11
C ALA A 62 -1.04 -15.72 0.69
N CYS A 63 -0.15 -14.98 0.05
CA CYS A 63 0.33 -13.71 0.58
C CYS A 63 -0.69 -12.60 0.29
N ILE A 64 -1.08 -11.84 1.30
CA ILE A 64 -2.16 -10.84 1.24
C ILE A 64 -1.56 -9.44 1.36
N GLY A 65 -1.72 -8.61 0.33
CA GLY A 65 -1.36 -7.20 0.32
C GLY A 65 -2.57 -6.28 0.45
N ILE A 66 -2.71 -5.59 1.58
CA ILE A 66 -3.78 -4.62 1.83
C ILE A 66 -3.37 -3.24 1.33
N ILE A 67 -4.06 -2.74 0.30
CA ILE A 67 -3.91 -1.39 -0.25
C ILE A 67 -5.04 -0.48 0.27
N THR A 68 -6.18 -1.07 0.63
CA THR A 68 -7.36 -0.36 1.12
C THR A 68 -7.04 0.52 2.33
N ASN A 69 -7.31 1.82 2.19
CA ASN A 69 -7.11 2.78 3.25
C ASN A 69 -8.25 2.75 4.30
N PRO A 70 -7.96 3.10 5.58
CA PRO A 70 -6.64 3.42 6.12
C PRO A 70 -5.82 2.16 6.43
N VAL A 71 -4.65 2.02 5.78
CA VAL A 71 -3.81 0.80 5.88
C VAL A 71 -3.43 0.46 7.32
N ASN A 72 -3.12 1.47 8.13
CA ASN A 72 -2.78 1.33 9.56
C ASN A 72 -3.83 0.53 10.35
N THR A 73 -5.10 0.59 9.94
CA THR A 73 -6.20 -0.08 10.64
C THR A 73 -6.71 -1.30 9.89
N THR A 74 -6.78 -1.24 8.55
CA THR A 74 -7.31 -2.34 7.72
C THR A 74 -6.42 -3.59 7.79
N VAL A 75 -5.10 -3.44 7.95
CA VAL A 75 -4.19 -4.58 8.20
C VAL A 75 -4.51 -5.27 9.52
N ALA A 76 -4.75 -4.51 10.60
CA ALA A 76 -5.12 -5.08 11.89
C ALA A 76 -6.47 -5.83 11.81
N ILE A 77 -7.45 -5.27 11.09
CA ILE A 77 -8.73 -5.94 10.83
C ILE A 77 -8.52 -7.25 10.08
N ALA A 78 -7.72 -7.25 9.01
CA ALA A 78 -7.41 -8.45 8.25
C ALA A 78 -6.75 -9.52 9.13
N ALA A 79 -5.79 -9.13 9.98
CA ALA A 79 -5.14 -10.03 10.92
C ALA A 79 -6.14 -10.69 11.88
N GLU A 80 -7.06 -9.91 12.48
CA GLU A 80 -8.05 -10.45 13.40
C GLU A 80 -9.06 -11.38 12.72
N VAL A 81 -9.43 -11.08 11.47
CA VAL A 81 -10.28 -11.99 10.67
C VAL A 81 -9.58 -13.33 10.43
N LEU A 82 -8.31 -13.30 10.03
CA LEU A 82 -7.51 -14.51 9.81
C LEU A 82 -7.29 -15.31 11.09
N LYS A 83 -7.04 -14.62 12.22
CA LYS A 83 -6.89 -15.25 13.54
C LYS A 83 -8.16 -15.95 13.97
N LYS A 84 -9.31 -15.28 13.80
CA LYS A 84 -10.62 -15.86 14.11
C LYS A 84 -10.93 -17.08 13.24
N ALA A 85 -10.43 -17.10 12.00
CA ALA A 85 -10.53 -18.25 11.12
C ALA A 85 -9.49 -19.35 11.39
N GLY A 86 -8.53 -19.13 12.30
CA GLY A 86 -7.49 -20.12 12.65
C GLY A 86 -6.39 -20.29 11.60
N VAL A 87 -6.25 -19.35 10.67
CA VAL A 87 -5.34 -19.45 9.51
C VAL A 87 -4.34 -18.29 9.41
N TYR A 88 -4.20 -17.50 10.46
CA TYR A 88 -3.30 -16.34 10.46
C TYR A 88 -1.82 -16.73 10.41
N ASP A 89 -1.16 -16.34 9.32
CA ASP A 89 0.29 -16.33 9.20
C ASP A 89 0.77 -14.87 9.10
N LYS A 90 1.46 -14.40 10.15
CA LYS A 90 1.98 -13.02 10.23
C LYS A 90 3.01 -12.70 9.15
N ASN A 91 3.66 -13.71 8.56
CA ASN A 91 4.66 -13.52 7.50
C ASN A 91 4.00 -13.39 6.12
N LYS A 92 2.67 -13.50 6.02
CA LYS A 92 1.91 -13.46 4.76
C LYS A 92 0.88 -12.35 4.69
N LEU A 93 0.82 -11.46 5.68
CA LEU A 93 -0.08 -10.30 5.67
C LEU A 93 0.72 -9.00 5.65
N PHE A 94 0.49 -8.17 4.64
CA PHE A 94 1.24 -6.95 4.39
C PHE A 94 0.30 -5.76 4.21
N GLY A 95 0.69 -4.61 4.76
CA GLY A 95 0.15 -3.31 4.34
C GLY A 95 1.01 -2.71 3.24
N VAL A 96 0.42 -2.37 2.10
CA VAL A 96 1.18 -1.84 0.95
C VAL A 96 1.47 -0.36 1.15
N THR A 97 2.66 -0.03 1.66
CA THR A 97 3.15 1.34 1.92
C THR A 97 4.09 1.85 0.83
N THR A 98 4.32 1.08 -0.23
CA THR A 98 5.31 1.37 -1.29
C THR A 98 5.10 2.72 -1.99
N LEU A 99 3.90 3.29 -1.93
CA LEU A 99 3.63 4.63 -2.45
C LEU A 99 4.46 5.71 -1.73
N ASP A 100 4.67 5.56 -0.42
CA ASP A 100 5.46 6.52 0.35
C ASP A 100 6.93 6.44 -0.04
N ILE A 101 7.46 5.23 -0.27
CA ILE A 101 8.83 5.02 -0.76
C ILE A 101 9.04 5.70 -2.11
N ILE A 102 8.16 5.45 -3.10
CA ILE A 102 8.35 6.06 -4.44
C ILE A 102 8.19 7.59 -4.40
N ARG A 103 7.37 8.14 -3.50
CA ARG A 103 7.27 9.58 -3.26
C ARG A 103 8.55 10.14 -2.66
N SER A 104 9.07 9.50 -1.63
CA SER A 104 10.33 9.89 -1.00
C SER A 104 11.49 9.86 -1.99
N ASN A 105 11.62 8.79 -2.78
CA ASN A 105 12.64 8.70 -3.84
C ASN A 105 12.51 9.86 -4.84
N THR A 106 11.29 10.16 -5.27
CA THR A 106 11.02 11.24 -6.24
C THR A 106 11.39 12.61 -5.67
N PHE A 107 10.94 12.94 -4.46
CA PHE A 107 11.18 14.26 -3.87
C PHE A 107 12.64 14.48 -3.46
N VAL A 108 13.33 13.44 -2.99
CA VAL A 108 14.77 13.52 -2.70
C VAL A 108 15.56 13.69 -3.99
N ALA A 109 15.21 12.94 -5.04
CA ALA A 109 15.86 13.06 -6.34
C ALA A 109 15.68 14.46 -6.94
N GLU A 110 14.46 15.00 -6.90
CA GLU A 110 14.14 16.36 -7.33
C GLU A 110 14.98 17.41 -6.57
N LEU A 111 14.98 17.35 -5.23
CA LEU A 111 15.72 18.33 -4.40
C LEU A 111 17.24 18.29 -4.66
N LYS A 112 17.80 17.10 -4.87
CA LYS A 112 19.25 16.89 -4.94
C LYS A 112 19.78 16.76 -6.37
N GLY A 113 18.93 16.97 -7.38
CA GLY A 113 19.32 16.85 -8.78
C GLY A 113 19.78 15.44 -9.18
N LYS A 114 19.23 14.40 -8.54
CA LYS A 114 19.51 12.98 -8.85
C LYS A 114 18.42 12.39 -9.75
N GLN A 115 18.68 11.21 -10.31
CA GLN A 115 17.63 10.46 -10.99
C GLN A 115 16.77 9.68 -9.98
N PRO A 116 15.43 9.73 -10.06
CA PRO A 116 14.55 9.02 -9.11
C PRO A 116 14.78 7.51 -9.04
N GLY A 117 15.27 6.89 -10.13
CA GLY A 117 15.58 5.46 -10.18
C GLY A 117 16.85 5.06 -9.42
N GLU A 118 17.72 6.02 -9.08
CA GLU A 118 18.98 5.80 -8.35
C GLU A 118 18.87 6.15 -6.86
N VAL A 119 17.73 6.70 -6.43
CA VAL A 119 17.48 7.07 -5.05
C VAL A 119 16.61 6.00 -4.40
N GLU A 120 17.05 5.52 -3.24
CA GLU A 120 16.26 4.66 -2.38
C GLU A 120 16.21 5.24 -0.97
N VAL A 121 15.02 5.68 -0.56
CA VAL A 121 14.75 6.21 0.78
C VAL A 121 13.94 5.17 1.55
N PRO A 122 14.49 4.57 2.62
CA PRO A 122 13.69 3.73 3.50
C PRO A 122 12.59 4.57 4.18
N VAL A 123 11.37 4.04 4.22
CA VAL A 123 10.24 4.67 4.90
C VAL A 123 9.65 3.67 5.89
N ILE A 124 9.47 4.10 7.14
CA ILE A 124 8.98 3.25 8.23
C ILE A 124 7.77 3.87 8.93
N GLY A 125 7.18 3.12 9.87
CA GLY A 125 6.03 3.55 10.67
C GLY A 125 4.71 3.05 10.07
N GLY A 126 3.87 3.95 9.58
CA GLY A 126 2.58 3.67 8.96
C GLY A 126 2.38 4.42 7.65
N HIS A 127 1.14 4.43 7.15
CA HIS A 127 0.73 4.96 5.85
C HIS A 127 -0.23 6.17 5.96
N SER A 128 -0.16 6.94 7.05
CA SER A 128 -1.06 8.09 7.25
C SER A 128 -0.40 9.23 8.00
N GLY A 129 -0.22 10.36 7.32
CA GLY A 129 0.27 11.61 7.92
C GLY A 129 1.53 11.39 8.74
N VAL A 130 1.48 11.80 10.02
CA VAL A 130 2.61 11.73 10.96
C VAL A 130 3.16 10.31 11.21
N THR A 131 2.42 9.26 10.85
CA THR A 131 2.93 7.89 10.97
C THR A 131 3.94 7.53 9.88
N ILE A 132 4.01 8.29 8.78
CA ILE A 132 4.97 8.08 7.69
C ILE A 132 6.30 8.74 8.09
N LEU A 133 7.36 7.94 8.23
CA LEU A 133 8.69 8.42 8.62
C LEU A 133 9.75 8.04 7.57
N PRO A 134 10.15 8.99 6.70
CA PRO A 134 11.25 8.78 5.76
C PRO A 134 12.60 8.87 6.47
N LEU A 135 13.43 7.83 6.37
CA LEU A 135 14.76 7.77 6.95
C LEU A 135 15.78 8.46 6.04
N LEU A 136 15.64 9.79 5.92
CA LEU A 136 16.50 10.62 5.05
C LEU A 136 17.99 10.50 5.40
N SER A 137 18.32 10.21 6.66
CA SER A 137 19.70 9.97 7.11
C SER A 137 20.33 8.70 6.52
N GLN A 138 19.54 7.79 5.94
CA GLN A 138 20.00 6.53 5.36
C GLN A 138 20.14 6.58 3.83
N VAL A 139 19.92 7.74 3.20
CA VAL A 139 20.06 7.89 1.74
C VAL A 139 21.55 7.96 1.37
N PRO A 140 22.09 6.99 0.63
CA PRO A 140 23.53 6.93 0.35
C PRO A 140 24.02 8.15 -0.45
N GLY A 141 25.13 8.74 -0.01
CA GLY A 141 25.77 9.86 -0.72
C GLY A 141 24.88 11.09 -0.86
N VAL A 142 23.96 11.31 0.08
CA VAL A 142 23.14 12.53 0.17
C VAL A 142 23.21 13.06 1.59
N SER A 143 23.57 14.33 1.74
CA SER A 143 23.44 15.06 3.00
C SER A 143 22.25 16.02 2.90
N PHE A 144 21.60 16.23 4.04
CA PHE A 144 20.49 17.17 4.18
C PHE A 144 20.77 18.16 5.31
N THR A 145 20.36 19.41 5.13
CA THR A 145 20.23 20.35 6.25
C THR A 145 19.00 19.99 7.10
N GLU A 146 18.95 20.46 8.35
CA GLU A 146 17.76 20.23 9.20
C GLU A 146 16.48 20.78 8.58
N GLN A 147 16.58 21.92 7.89
CA GLN A 147 15.45 22.52 7.17
C GLN A 147 14.99 21.63 6.02
N GLU A 148 15.90 21.09 5.22
CA GLU A 148 15.56 20.15 4.14
C GLU A 148 14.90 18.88 4.68
N VAL A 149 15.38 18.35 5.83
CA VAL A 149 14.77 17.20 6.49
C VAL A 149 13.34 17.51 6.92
N ALA A 150 13.11 18.67 7.55
CA ALA A 150 11.79 19.09 7.99
C ALA A 150 10.82 19.27 6.82
N ASP A 151 11.25 19.96 5.76
CA ASP A 151 10.42 20.26 4.60
C ASP A 151 10.10 19.01 3.78
N LEU A 152 11.09 18.14 3.53
CA LEU A 152 10.87 16.87 2.83
C LEU A 152 9.94 15.96 3.62
N THR A 153 10.18 15.81 4.93
CA THR A 153 9.32 14.98 5.79
C THR A 153 7.88 15.47 5.75
N LYS A 154 7.67 16.79 5.88
CA LYS A 154 6.35 17.39 5.80
C LYS A 154 5.69 17.16 4.43
N ARG A 155 6.43 17.33 3.33
CA ARG A 155 5.89 17.08 1.97
C ARG A 155 5.53 15.61 1.78
N ILE A 156 6.40 14.68 2.18
CA ILE A 156 6.17 13.23 2.09
C ILE A 156 4.91 12.83 2.86
N GLN A 157 4.75 13.30 4.10
CA GLN A 157 3.57 13.01 4.93
C GLN A 157 2.26 13.57 4.34
N ASN A 158 2.34 14.65 3.57
CA ASN A 158 1.17 15.35 3.01
C ASN A 158 0.96 15.12 1.50
N ALA A 159 1.80 14.31 0.84
CA ALA A 159 1.73 14.08 -0.61
C ALA A 159 0.41 13.44 -1.07
N GLY A 160 -0.31 12.76 -0.17
CA GLY A 160 -1.68 12.30 -0.44
C GLY A 160 -2.67 13.47 -0.60
N THR A 161 -2.55 14.47 0.27
CA THR A 161 -3.37 15.68 0.27
C THR A 161 -3.07 16.54 -0.96
N GLU A 162 -1.80 16.71 -1.32
CA GLU A 162 -1.36 17.45 -2.52
C GLU A 162 -2.06 16.94 -3.79
N VAL A 163 -2.20 15.61 -3.94
CA VAL A 163 -2.91 15.02 -5.09
C VAL A 163 -4.42 15.26 -5.04
N VAL A 164 -5.03 15.18 -3.86
CA VAL A 164 -6.48 15.43 -3.70
C VAL A 164 -6.82 16.88 -4.03
N GLU A 165 -6.00 17.82 -3.58
CA GLU A 165 -6.14 19.25 -3.86
C GLU A 165 -5.92 19.53 -5.36
N ALA A 166 -4.88 18.97 -5.96
CA ALA A 166 -4.62 19.10 -7.40
C ALA A 166 -5.75 18.51 -8.27
N LYS A 167 -6.47 17.50 -7.77
CA LYS A 167 -7.66 16.93 -8.41
C LYS A 167 -8.96 17.65 -8.06
N ALA A 168 -8.90 18.78 -7.35
CA ALA A 168 -10.06 19.55 -6.89
C ALA A 168 -11.11 18.68 -6.16
N GLY A 169 -10.65 17.71 -5.35
CA GLY A 169 -11.53 16.79 -4.63
C GLY A 169 -12.10 15.64 -5.47
N GLY A 170 -11.71 15.51 -6.74
CA GLY A 170 -12.08 14.42 -7.67
C GLY A 170 -11.45 13.05 -7.35
N GLY A 171 -11.09 12.81 -6.09
CA GLY A 171 -10.45 11.59 -5.60
C GLY A 171 -8.95 11.74 -5.31
N SER A 172 -8.33 10.65 -4.87
CA SER A 172 -6.93 10.59 -4.45
C SER A 172 -6.01 10.04 -5.55
N ALA A 173 -4.76 9.74 -5.19
CA ALA A 173 -3.78 9.11 -6.06
C ALA A 173 -4.27 7.72 -6.53
N THR A 174 -4.37 7.55 -7.85
CA THR A 174 -4.80 6.30 -8.49
C THR A 174 -3.66 5.68 -9.29
N LEU A 175 -3.09 6.42 -10.25
CA LEU A 175 -2.04 5.92 -11.14
C LEU A 175 -0.74 5.60 -10.39
N SER A 176 -0.25 6.53 -9.57
CA SER A 176 0.96 6.31 -8.76
C SER A 176 0.75 5.23 -7.70
N MET A 177 -0.48 5.09 -7.17
CA MET A 177 -0.82 3.98 -6.28
C MET A 177 -0.81 2.65 -7.03
N GLY A 178 -1.35 2.60 -8.25
CA GLY A 178 -1.28 1.42 -9.12
C GLY A 178 0.16 0.99 -9.42
N GLN A 179 1.04 1.94 -9.74
CA GLN A 179 2.47 1.69 -9.93
C GLN A 179 3.13 1.15 -8.64
N ALA A 180 2.84 1.76 -7.49
CA ALA A 180 3.40 1.31 -6.21
C ALA A 180 2.93 -0.10 -5.83
N ALA A 181 1.64 -0.39 -5.99
CA ALA A 181 1.08 -1.71 -5.75
C ALA A 181 1.64 -2.77 -6.71
N ALA A 182 1.85 -2.41 -7.99
CA ALA A 182 2.50 -3.28 -8.97
C ALA A 182 3.96 -3.57 -8.59
N ARG A 183 4.73 -2.55 -8.18
CA ARG A 183 6.10 -2.74 -7.68
C ARG A 183 6.14 -3.72 -6.51
N PHE A 184 5.28 -3.53 -5.51
CA PHE A 184 5.17 -4.43 -4.36
C PHE A 184 4.80 -5.85 -4.78
N GLY A 185 3.74 -6.01 -5.59
CA GLY A 185 3.27 -7.31 -6.04
C GLY A 185 4.34 -8.07 -6.84
N LEU A 186 5.07 -7.38 -7.71
CA LEU A 186 6.18 -7.98 -8.48
C LEU A 186 7.34 -8.40 -7.57
N SER A 187 7.73 -7.59 -6.58
CA SER A 187 8.75 -7.99 -5.59
C SER A 187 8.32 -9.24 -4.82
N LEU A 188 7.06 -9.30 -4.40
CA LEU A 188 6.51 -10.45 -3.68
C LEU A 188 6.52 -11.72 -4.53
N VAL A 189 6.14 -11.63 -5.81
CA VAL A 189 6.18 -12.75 -6.76
C VAL A 189 7.62 -13.22 -7.00
N ARG A 190 8.57 -12.29 -7.20
CA ARG A 190 10.00 -12.60 -7.37
C ARG A 190 10.56 -13.35 -6.15
N ALA A 191 10.24 -12.89 -4.94
CA ALA A 191 10.64 -13.56 -3.71
C ALA A 191 10.00 -14.96 -3.58
N LEU A 192 8.72 -15.13 -3.92
CA LEU A 192 8.05 -16.43 -3.95
C LEU A 192 8.66 -17.41 -4.98
N GLN A 193 9.26 -16.88 -6.05
CA GLN A 193 10.00 -17.66 -7.06
C GLN A 193 11.44 -17.99 -6.64
N GLY A 194 11.86 -17.59 -5.44
CA GLY A 194 13.18 -17.91 -4.87
C GLY A 194 14.27 -16.91 -5.22
N GLU A 195 13.94 -15.74 -5.78
CA GLU A 195 14.91 -14.68 -5.99
C GLU A 195 15.39 -14.09 -4.65
N GLN A 196 16.70 -13.97 -4.48
CA GLN A 196 17.32 -13.45 -3.25
C GLN A 196 17.52 -11.94 -3.35
N GLY A 197 17.35 -11.22 -2.23
CA GLY A 197 17.64 -9.78 -2.15
C GLY A 197 16.61 -8.88 -2.83
N VAL A 198 15.33 -9.28 -2.84
CA VAL A 198 14.20 -8.57 -3.49
C VAL A 198 13.24 -7.96 -2.47
#